data_AF-A0A399G0T7-F1
#
_entry.id   AF-A0A399G0T7-F1
#
_cell.length_a   1.000
_cell.length_b   1.000
_cell.length_c   1.000
_cell.angle_alpha   90.00
_cell.angle_beta   90.00
_cell.angle_gamma   90.00
#
_symmetry.space_group_name_H-M   'P 1'
#
loop_
_entity.id
_entity.type
_entity.pdbx_description
1 polymer ?
#
loop_
_entity_poly.entity_id
_entity_poly.type
_entity_poly.pdbx_seq_one_letter_code
_entity_poly.pdbx_strand_id
1 'polypeptide(L)'
;MTQFGRVMKELKKILCVRTKRTLRNDAVIRHNNRFYQVEALLRRRIKAVMVEDRLDGSMHIRNNGQYLKYSEIAPGFIRRSDGDRKLIDRPRKIYIPPKDHPWRRFKLKGSLPSNSYQQKQHALKKEEELN
;
A
#
# COMPACT_ATOMS: atom_id res chain seq x y z
N MET A 1 -2.09 44.53 29.29
CA MET A 1 -1.86 43.11 28.93
C MET A 1 -1.66 43.02 27.42
N THR A 2 -0.53 42.46 26.98
CA THR A 2 0.25 42.91 25.81
C THR A 2 -0.33 42.51 24.44
N GLN A 3 -0.84 43.49 23.69
CA GLN A 3 -1.44 43.35 22.36
C GLN A 3 -0.47 42.79 21.29
N PHE A 4 0.82 43.08 21.41
CA PHE A 4 1.88 42.62 20.49
C PHE A 4 2.07 41.10 20.44
N GLY A 5 1.93 40.42 21.58
CA GLY A 5 2.09 38.96 21.64
C GLY A 5 1.02 38.21 20.84
N ARG A 6 -0.17 38.79 20.69
CA ARG A 6 -1.28 38.22 19.90
C ARG A 6 -1.03 38.37 18.40
N VAL A 7 -0.53 39.53 17.96
CA VAL A 7 -0.28 39.83 16.53
C VAL A 7 0.80 38.91 15.96
N MET A 8 1.90 38.69 16.69
CA MET A 8 2.97 37.80 16.23
C MET A 8 2.50 36.35 16.01
N LYS A 9 1.57 35.85 16.84
CA LYS A 9 1.03 34.49 16.68
C LYS A 9 0.18 34.35 15.41
N GLU A 10 -0.61 35.36 15.07
CA GLU A 10 -1.45 35.31 13.88
C GLU A 10 -0.61 35.43 12.60
N LEU A 11 0.43 36.27 12.62
CA LEU A 11 1.34 36.41 11.48
C LEU A 11 2.07 35.10 11.14
N LYS A 12 2.57 34.38 12.16
CA LYS A 12 3.21 33.06 11.98
C LYS A 12 2.28 32.00 11.36
N LYS A 13 0.97 32.12 11.57
CA LYS A 13 -0.06 31.23 11.01
C LYS A 13 -0.44 31.60 9.57
N ILE A 14 -0.33 32.89 9.21
CA ILE A 14 -0.57 33.38 7.86
C ILE A 14 0.64 33.09 6.97
N LEU A 15 1.84 33.38 7.46
CA LEU A 15 3.11 33.20 6.76
C LEU A 15 3.68 31.80 7.04
N CYS A 16 2.98 30.76 6.57
CA CYS A 16 3.45 29.37 6.65
C CYS A 16 3.23 28.62 5.34
N VAL A 17 4.08 27.62 5.07
CA VAL A 17 3.89 26.70 3.94
C VAL A 17 2.92 25.62 4.35
N ARG A 18 1.85 25.43 3.58
CA ARG A 18 0.78 24.50 3.90
C ARG A 18 0.81 23.32 2.94
N THR A 19 1.03 22.13 3.48
CA THR A 19 1.07 20.89 2.69
C THR A 19 -0.01 19.93 3.16
N LYS A 20 -0.88 19.51 2.24
CA LYS A 20 -1.86 18.45 2.54
C LYS A 20 -1.15 17.09 2.60
N ARG A 21 -1.35 16.34 3.69
CA ARG A 21 -0.80 14.98 3.85
C ARG A 21 -1.90 14.00 4.19
N THR A 22 -1.80 12.81 3.63
CA THR A 22 -2.69 11.70 3.96
C THR A 22 -2.33 11.13 5.32
N LEU A 23 -3.34 10.92 6.16
CA LEU A 23 -3.18 10.27 7.45
C LEU A 23 -3.36 8.76 7.24
N ARG A 24 -2.36 7.97 7.64
CA ARG A 24 -2.44 6.51 7.57
C ARG A 24 -3.32 5.96 8.70
N ASN A 25 -3.82 4.73 8.55
CA ASN A 25 -4.69 4.07 9.52
C ASN A 25 -4.09 3.95 10.93
N ASP A 26 -2.76 3.90 11.05
CA ASP A 26 -1.99 3.89 12.30
C ASP A 26 -1.77 5.29 12.90
N ALA A 27 -2.45 6.31 12.38
CA ALA A 27 -2.33 7.72 12.76
C ALA A 27 -0.93 8.33 12.49
N VAL A 28 -0.21 7.78 11.51
CA VAL A 28 1.12 8.29 11.12
C VAL A 28 1.03 9.12 9.83
N ILE A 29 1.81 10.20 9.79
CA ILE A 29 2.00 11.07 8.62
C ILE A 29 3.46 11.06 8.23
N ARG A 30 3.74 11.00 6.92
CA ARG A 30 5.08 11.23 6.37
C ARG A 30 5.20 12.66 5.87
N HIS A 31 6.22 13.38 6.34
CA HIS A 31 6.50 14.75 5.95
C HIS A 31 8.01 15.01 6.03
N ASN A 32 8.61 15.69 5.05
CA ASN A 32 10.06 15.99 4.97
C ASN A 32 10.96 14.81 5.33
N ASN A 33 10.65 13.65 4.76
CA ASN A 33 11.35 12.38 4.97
C ASN A 33 11.35 11.83 6.41
N ARG A 34 10.53 12.41 7.29
CA ARG A 34 10.31 11.99 8.67
C ARG A 34 8.88 11.48 8.85
N PHE A 35 8.65 10.78 9.96
CA PHE A 35 7.34 10.24 10.31
C PHE A 35 6.88 10.84 11.64
N TYR A 36 5.60 11.18 11.69
CA TYR A 36 4.99 11.82 12.84
C TYR A 36 3.74 11.06 13.23
N GLN A 37 3.65 10.67 14.49
CA GLN A 37 2.46 10.04 15.07
C GLN A 37 1.56 11.12 15.65
N VAL A 38 0.28 11.10 15.28
CA VAL A 38 -0.72 12.03 15.79
C VAL A 38 -1.47 11.38 16.96
N GLU A 39 -1.44 12.02 18.13
CA GLU A 39 -1.96 11.43 19.38
C GLU A 39 -3.48 11.50 19.48
N ALA A 40 -4.09 12.60 19.01
CA ALA A 40 -5.47 12.97 19.32
C ALA A 40 -6.42 12.81 18.11
N LEU A 41 -6.67 11.58 17.69
CA LEU A 41 -7.60 11.31 16.59
C LEU A 41 -8.74 10.40 17.05
N LEU A 42 -9.97 10.88 16.92
CA LEU A 42 -11.11 10.00 16.62
C LEU A 42 -10.83 9.38 15.24
N ARG A 43 -10.03 8.30 15.23
CA ARG A 43 -9.33 7.73 14.06
C ARG A 43 -10.23 7.39 12.87
N ARG A 44 -11.55 7.26 13.07
CA ARG A 44 -12.47 6.73 12.06
C ARG A 44 -12.86 7.69 10.93
N ARG A 45 -12.63 9.00 11.01
CA ARG A 45 -13.13 9.95 9.98
C ARG A 45 -12.09 10.81 9.27
N ILE A 46 -10.83 10.83 9.72
CA ILE A 46 -9.84 11.78 9.20
C ILE A 46 -8.94 11.07 8.18
N LYS A 47 -9.10 11.43 6.89
CA LYS A 47 -8.30 10.85 5.79
C LYS A 47 -7.03 11.63 5.48
N ALA A 48 -7.07 12.94 5.72
CA ALA A 48 -5.96 13.84 5.43
C ALA A 48 -5.95 14.99 6.42
N VAL A 49 -4.78 15.57 6.62
CA VAL A 49 -4.55 16.73 7.48
C VAL A 49 -3.71 17.77 6.74
N MET A 50 -3.72 18.99 7.24
CA MET A 50 -2.84 20.06 6.76
C MET A 50 -1.63 20.14 7.68
N VAL A 51 -0.44 19.99 7.11
CA VAL A 51 0.83 20.25 7.78
C VAL A 51 1.25 21.68 7.44
N GLU A 52 1.65 22.44 8.45
CA GLU A 52 2.12 23.82 8.34
C GLU A 52 3.58 23.90 8.76
N ASP A 53 4.43 24.28 7.83
CA ASP A 53 5.82 24.61 8.09
C ASP A 53 5.93 26.12 8.27
N ARG A 54 6.18 26.55 9.51
CA ARG A 54 6.33 27.97 9.83
C ARG A 54 7.74 28.45 9.53
N LEU A 55 7.89 29.77 9.35
CA LEU A 55 9.19 30.39 9.06
C LEU A 55 10.22 30.23 10.20
N ASP A 56 9.77 29.94 11.42
CA ASP A 56 10.65 29.62 12.55
C ASP A 56 11.14 28.15 12.53
N GLY A 57 10.78 27.37 11.51
CA GLY A 57 11.11 25.95 11.39
C GLY A 57 10.21 25.04 12.22
N SER A 58 9.23 25.58 12.94
CA SER A 58 8.28 24.76 13.70
C SER A 58 7.22 24.18 12.78
N MET A 59 6.93 22.89 12.97
CA MET A 59 5.89 22.18 12.23
C MET A 59 4.61 22.11 13.06
N HIS A 60 3.46 22.33 12.43
CA HIS A 60 2.15 22.23 13.08
C HIS A 60 1.22 21.39 12.23
N ILE A 61 0.41 20.55 12.88
CA ILE A 61 -0.57 19.72 12.19
C ILE A 61 -1.96 20.26 12.53
N ARG A 62 -2.73 20.55 11.49
CA ARG A 62 -4.09 21.11 11.56
C ARG A 62 -5.09 20.18 10.89
N ASN A 63 -6.22 19.97 11.54
CA ASN A 63 -7.41 19.38 10.93
C ASN A 63 -8.65 20.20 11.29
N ASN A 64 -9.45 20.56 10.28
CA ASN A 64 -10.69 21.32 10.44
C ASN A 64 -10.58 22.55 11.37
N GLY A 65 -9.46 23.27 11.30
CA GLY A 65 -9.20 24.46 12.13
C GLY A 65 -8.61 24.19 13.52
N GLN A 66 -8.53 22.93 13.96
CA GLN A 66 -7.90 22.55 15.23
C GLN A 66 -6.47 22.05 15.03
N TYR A 67 -5.57 22.45 15.94
CA TYR A 67 -4.21 21.94 15.98
C TYR A 67 -4.16 20.62 16.75
N LEU A 68 -3.44 19.65 16.19
CA LEU A 68 -3.30 18.32 16.75
C LEU A 68 -1.94 18.17 17.43
N LYS A 69 -1.91 17.47 18.55
CA LYS A 69 -0.67 17.02 19.18
C LYS A 69 -0.06 15.89 18.37
N TYR A 70 1.25 15.91 18.24
CA TYR A 70 1.99 14.91 17.50
C TYR A 70 3.38 14.69 18.12
N SER A 71 3.96 13.52 17.84
CA SER A 71 5.31 13.16 18.23
C SER A 71 6.09 12.67 17.01
N GLU A 72 7.36 13.05 16.90
CA GLU A 72 8.24 12.52 15.86
C GLU A 72 8.63 11.07 16.18
N ILE A 73 8.48 10.20 15.19
CA ILE A 73 8.92 8.81 15.29
C ILE A 73 10.38 8.76 14.86
N ALA A 74 11.26 8.38 15.79
CA ALA A 74 12.68 8.28 15.50
C ALA A 74 12.95 7.24 14.38
N PRO A 75 13.90 7.51 13.47
CA PRO A 75 14.13 6.68 12.30
C PRO A 75 14.53 5.24 12.60
N GLY A 76 15.04 4.95 13.79
CA GLY A 76 15.41 3.60 14.23
C GLY A 76 14.21 2.66 14.48
N PHE A 77 13.01 3.20 14.71
CA PHE A 77 11.79 2.39 14.86
C PHE A 77 11.15 2.02 13.53
N ILE A 78 11.52 2.72 12.48
CA ILE A 78 11.06 2.42 11.13
C ILE A 78 11.96 1.30 10.65
N ARG A 79 11.50 0.07 10.82
CA ARG A 79 12.06 -1.07 10.09
C ARG A 79 11.95 -0.72 8.61
N ARG A 80 13.06 -0.24 8.03
CA ARG A 80 13.23 -0.34 6.60
C ARG A 80 13.08 -1.83 6.35
N SER A 81 12.20 -2.21 5.43
CA SER A 81 12.38 -3.51 4.82
C SER A 81 13.68 -3.36 4.05
N ASP A 82 14.80 -3.55 4.76
CA ASP A 82 16.10 -3.65 4.14
C ASP A 82 15.90 -4.63 3.01
N GLY A 83 16.33 -4.24 1.81
CA GLY A 83 16.03 -4.88 0.53
C GLY A 83 16.62 -6.28 0.38
N ASP A 84 16.71 -7.02 1.48
CA ASP A 84 17.24 -8.36 1.63
C ASP A 84 16.18 -9.31 2.22
N ARG A 85 14.89 -9.02 2.00
CA ARG A 85 14.02 -10.12 1.62
C ARG A 85 14.54 -10.57 0.26
N LYS A 86 15.55 -11.43 0.26
CA LYS A 86 15.75 -12.39 -0.82
C LYS A 86 14.35 -12.93 -1.06
N LEU A 87 13.72 -12.48 -2.14
CA LEU A 87 12.53 -13.11 -2.64
C LEU A 87 13.03 -14.53 -2.84
N ILE A 88 12.69 -15.41 -1.90
CA ILE A 88 12.95 -16.82 -2.10
C ILE A 88 12.05 -17.11 -3.28
N ASP A 89 12.62 -17.08 -4.49
CA ASP A 89 11.95 -17.41 -5.72
C ASP A 89 11.77 -18.93 -5.69
N ARG A 90 10.97 -19.38 -4.73
CA ARG A 90 10.39 -20.71 -4.75
C ARG A 90 9.38 -20.62 -5.87
N PRO A 91 9.62 -21.27 -7.02
CA PRO A 91 8.58 -21.37 -8.04
C PRO A 91 7.35 -21.93 -7.32
N ARG A 92 6.26 -21.16 -7.31
CA ARG A 92 5.01 -21.63 -6.73
C ARG A 92 4.64 -22.88 -7.50
N LYS A 93 4.53 -24.03 -6.83
CA LYS A 93 3.98 -25.23 -7.47
C LYS A 93 2.61 -24.85 -8.01
N ILE A 94 2.44 -24.88 -9.33
CA ILE A 94 1.14 -24.68 -9.96
C ILE A 94 0.26 -25.81 -9.45
N TYR A 95 -0.76 -25.48 -8.67
CA TYR A 95 -1.72 -26.46 -8.19
C TYR A 95 -2.59 -26.91 -9.36
N ILE A 96 -2.36 -28.13 -9.82
CA ILE A 96 -3.21 -28.78 -10.82
C ILE A 96 -4.33 -29.49 -10.04
N PRO A 97 -5.59 -29.14 -10.28
CA PRO A 97 -6.72 -29.78 -9.63
C PRO A 97 -6.76 -31.29 -9.93
N PRO A 98 -7.23 -32.13 -8.98
CA PRO A 98 -7.52 -33.53 -9.24
C PRO A 98 -8.44 -33.70 -10.46
N LYS A 99 -8.35 -34.86 -11.11
CA LYS A 99 -9.16 -35.18 -12.29
C LYS A 99 -10.66 -35.03 -12.04
N ASP A 100 -11.08 -35.29 -10.80
CA ASP A 100 -12.48 -35.28 -10.37
C ASP A 100 -13.00 -33.91 -9.88
N HIS A 101 -12.23 -32.83 -10.06
CA HIS A 101 -12.68 -31.50 -9.65
C HIS A 101 -13.86 -31.02 -10.52
N PRO A 102 -14.94 -30.45 -9.94
CA PRO A 102 -16.17 -30.09 -10.67
C PRO A 102 -15.96 -29.20 -11.90
N TRP A 103 -14.99 -28.29 -11.88
CA TRP A 103 -14.67 -27.43 -13.03
C TRP A 103 -14.04 -28.14 -14.24
N ARG A 104 -13.44 -29.33 -14.08
CA ARG A 104 -12.92 -30.16 -15.18
C ARG A 104 -14.05 -30.94 -15.85
N ARG A 105 -15.15 -31.12 -15.13
CA ARG A 105 -16.38 -31.78 -15.61
C ARG A 105 -17.28 -30.80 -16.36
N PHE A 106 -17.08 -29.50 -16.18
CA PHE A 106 -17.80 -28.47 -16.91
C PHE A 106 -17.32 -28.42 -18.37
N LYS A 107 -18.17 -28.87 -19.30
CA LYS A 107 -17.93 -28.79 -20.75
C LYS A 107 -18.92 -27.80 -21.36
N LEU A 108 -18.40 -26.74 -21.98
CA LEU A 108 -19.22 -25.85 -22.81
C LEU A 108 -19.63 -26.59 -24.10
N LYS A 109 -20.88 -26.44 -24.52
CA LYS A 109 -21.42 -27.06 -25.74
C LYS A 109 -20.63 -26.55 -26.95
N GLY A 110 -19.92 -27.44 -27.65
CA GLY A 110 -19.05 -27.09 -28.79
C GLY A 110 -17.54 -27.02 -28.50
N SER A 111 -17.09 -27.30 -27.27
CA SER A 111 -15.65 -27.39 -26.98
C SER A 111 -15.02 -28.67 -27.55
N LEU A 112 -13.96 -28.53 -28.35
CA LEU A 112 -13.20 -29.65 -28.89
C LEU A 112 -12.51 -30.44 -27.76
N PRO A 113 -12.43 -31.78 -27.83
CA PRO A 113 -11.76 -32.58 -26.82
C PRO A 113 -10.28 -32.21 -26.77
N SER A 114 -9.78 -31.89 -25.57
CA SER A 114 -8.40 -31.44 -25.33
C SER A 114 -7.31 -32.45 -25.71
N ASN A 115 -7.66 -33.67 -26.15
CA ASN A 115 -6.70 -34.75 -26.38
C ASN A 115 -6.53 -35.22 -27.84
N SER A 116 -6.94 -34.40 -28.82
CA SER A 116 -6.81 -34.75 -30.24
C SER A 116 -5.34 -34.87 -30.71
N TYR A 117 -4.42 -34.14 -30.09
CA TYR A 117 -3.01 -34.13 -30.48
C TYR A 117 -2.27 -35.40 -30.05
N GLN A 118 -2.46 -35.88 -28.82
CA GLN A 118 -1.77 -37.08 -28.33
C GLN A 118 -2.24 -38.35 -29.06
N GLN A 119 -3.53 -38.41 -29.44
CA GLN A 119 -4.08 -39.52 -30.23
C GLN A 119 -3.48 -39.59 -31.64
N LYS A 120 -3.27 -38.44 -32.31
CA LYS A 120 -2.57 -38.40 -33.60
C LYS A 120 -1.13 -38.89 -33.50
N GLN A 121 -0.40 -38.47 -32.48
CA GLN A 121 0.99 -38.88 -32.28
C GLN A 121 1.12 -40.40 -32.01
N HIS A 122 0.18 -40.96 -31.25
CA HIS A 122 0.16 -42.40 -30.98
C HIS A 122 -0.27 -43.23 -32.20
N ALA A 123 -1.15 -42.70 -33.05
CA ALA A 123 -1.56 -43.33 -34.30
C ALA A 123 -0.40 -43.34 -35.31
N LEU A 124 0.31 -42.21 -35.47
CA LEU A 124 1.49 -42.11 -36.34
C LEU A 124 2.62 -43.07 -35.91
N LYS A 125 2.90 -43.17 -34.60
CA LYS A 125 3.87 -44.16 -34.09
C LYS A 125 3.47 -45.61 -34.35
N LYS A 126 2.17 -45.91 -34.28
CA LYS A 126 1.66 -47.27 -34.55
C LYS A 126 1.73 -47.63 -36.04
N GLU A 127 1.65 -46.65 -36.92
CA GLU A 127 1.83 -46.81 -38.36
C GLU A 127 3.32 -46.98 -38.74
N GLU A 128 4.23 -46.33 -38.01
CA GLU A 128 5.69 -46.54 -38.13
C GLU A 128 6.13 -47.94 -37.65
N GLU A 129 5.45 -48.51 -36.65
CA GLU A 129 5.76 -49.84 -36.11
C GLU A 129 5.20 -51.01 -36.96
N LEU A 130 4.34 -50.73 -37.95
CA LEU A 130 3.68 -51.73 -38.78
C LEU A 130 4.29 -51.88 -40.20
N ASN A 131 5.33 -51.10 -40.50
CA ASN A 131 6.19 -51.22 -41.69
C ASN A 131 7.57 -51.75 -41.31
#